data_AF-A0A1C0VE14-F1
#
_entry.id   AF-A0A1C0VE14-F1
#
_cell.length_a   1.000
_cell.length_b   1.000
_cell.length_c   1.000
_cell.angle_alpha   90.00
_cell.angle_beta   90.00
_cell.angle_gamma   90.00
#
_symmetry.space_group_name_H-M   'P 1'
#
loop_
_entity.id
_entity.type
_entity.pdbx_description
1 polymer ?
#
loop_
_entity_poly.entity_id
_entity_poly.type
_entity_poly.pdbx_seq_one_letter_code
_entity_poly.pdbx_strand_id
1 'polypeptide(L)'
;MSGNIGSPSPMQPLSVGNVVSAGIRLYRSHLKDYFLLALRAYVWVLVPIYGWGKCYALISLISRLAFGELVNQPESMSSGERFVNSRMWQFLLMMLLMGFLGLGVVLGVAIVFALFSFLSAALIGGSGQQANPASVILLVAIALIVGIGIFLGVFWFLTRFFLVDVPLAIEENIDATSSISRSWELTEGYVWRILLISFIAFLITIPIQILVQIITSIIQVAFLAISGDNSGLFALLYFVVVLALSFTSSAAIVPLWQAIKAVIYYDLRSRREGLGLQLRDREI
;
A
#
# COMPACT_ATOMS: atom_id res chain seq x y z
N MET A 1 26.88 -10.75 -22.41
CA MET A 1 26.58 -11.99 -21.67
C MET A 1 25.14 -11.91 -21.18
N SER A 2 24.21 -12.48 -21.94
CA SER A 2 22.78 -12.48 -21.64
C SER A 2 22.48 -13.53 -20.58
N GLY A 3 22.29 -13.09 -19.33
CA GLY A 3 21.82 -13.96 -18.26
C GLY A 3 20.43 -14.49 -18.59
N ASN A 4 20.35 -15.75 -18.97
CA ASN A 4 19.10 -16.51 -19.05
C ASN A 4 18.60 -16.72 -17.62
N ILE A 5 17.81 -15.79 -17.10
CA ILE A 5 17.17 -15.91 -15.79
C ILE A 5 15.91 -16.73 -16.02
N GLY A 6 16.05 -18.05 -15.86
CA GLY A 6 14.97 -19.02 -16.01
C GLY A 6 13.75 -18.66 -15.16
N SER A 7 12.58 -19.04 -15.66
CA SER A 7 11.33 -19.10 -14.90
C SER A 7 11.60 -19.67 -13.50
N PRO A 8 11.19 -19.01 -12.41
CA PRO A 8 11.43 -19.54 -11.07
C PRO A 8 10.80 -20.92 -10.96
N SER A 9 11.60 -21.95 -10.68
CA SER A 9 11.07 -23.27 -10.35
C SER A 9 10.16 -23.16 -9.11
N PRO A 10 9.01 -23.85 -9.07
CA PRO A 10 7.97 -23.70 -8.03
C PRO A 10 8.45 -23.94 -6.58
N MET A 11 9.66 -24.48 -6.39
CA MET A 11 10.20 -24.94 -5.11
C MET A 11 11.19 -23.98 -4.46
N GLN A 12 11.71 -22.97 -5.17
CA GLN A 12 12.78 -22.15 -4.59
C GLN A 12 12.20 -20.96 -3.81
N PRO A 13 12.48 -20.84 -2.50
CA PRO A 13 12.07 -19.67 -1.72
C PRO A 13 12.55 -18.40 -2.42
N LEU A 14 11.62 -17.52 -2.82
CA LEU A 14 11.99 -16.33 -3.59
C LEU A 14 12.89 -15.44 -2.73
N SER A 15 14.06 -15.07 -3.27
CA SER A 15 14.87 -14.02 -2.67
C SER A 15 14.09 -12.69 -2.72
N VAL A 16 14.45 -11.74 -1.86
CA VAL A 16 13.79 -10.42 -1.85
C VAL A 16 13.85 -9.75 -3.23
N GLY A 17 15.01 -9.80 -3.90
CA GLY A 17 15.18 -9.25 -5.24
C GLY A 17 14.32 -9.97 -6.30
N ASN A 18 14.15 -11.29 -6.18
CA ASN A 18 13.32 -12.06 -7.10
C ASN A 18 11.84 -11.69 -6.95
N VAL A 19 11.36 -11.42 -5.73
CA VAL A 19 9.97 -10.98 -5.50
C VAL A 19 9.67 -9.68 -6.23
N VAL A 20 10.54 -8.68 -6.07
CA VAL A 20 10.36 -7.37 -6.72
C VAL A 20 10.48 -7.50 -8.24
N SER A 21 11.47 -8.26 -8.72
CA SER A 21 11.68 -8.49 -10.16
C SER A 21 10.49 -9.21 -10.80
N ALA A 22 9.93 -10.20 -10.13
CA ALA A 22 8.71 -10.89 -10.57
C ALA A 22 7.52 -9.93 -10.61
N GLY A 23 7.33 -9.09 -9.58
CA GLY A 23 6.28 -8.07 -9.56
C GLY A 23 6.40 -7.07 -10.71
N ILE A 24 7.62 -6.58 -11.00
CA ILE A 24 7.88 -5.71 -12.16
C ILE A 24 7.57 -6.44 -13.47
N ARG A 25 7.98 -7.71 -13.60
CA ARG A 25 7.74 -8.50 -14.81
C ARG A 25 6.25 -8.68 -15.08
N LEU A 26 5.47 -9.04 -14.05
CA LEU A 26 4.01 -9.17 -14.09
C LEU A 26 3.32 -7.87 -14.47
N TYR A 27 3.75 -6.74 -13.88
CA TYR A 27 3.20 -5.45 -14.26
C TYR A 27 3.54 -5.10 -15.72
N ARG A 28 4.78 -5.37 -16.15
CA ARG A 28 5.25 -5.03 -17.49
C ARG A 28 4.58 -5.87 -18.58
N SER A 29 4.26 -7.14 -18.33
CA SER A 29 3.55 -8.00 -19.30
C SER A 29 2.14 -7.51 -19.59
N HIS A 30 1.47 -6.90 -18.60
CA HIS A 30 0.09 -6.42 -18.70
C HIS A 30 -0.05 -4.91 -18.46
N LEU A 31 0.97 -4.13 -18.84
CA LEU A 31 1.10 -2.71 -18.49
C LEU A 31 -0.16 -1.92 -18.87
N LYS A 32 -0.61 -2.03 -20.12
CA LYS A 32 -1.77 -1.29 -20.63
C LYS A 32 -3.04 -1.66 -19.87
N ASP A 33 -3.28 -2.95 -19.67
CA ASP A 33 -4.53 -3.42 -19.10
C ASP A 33 -4.61 -3.10 -17.61
N TYR A 34 -3.52 -3.32 -16.86
CA TYR A 34 -3.47 -2.96 -15.45
C TYR A 34 -3.52 -1.45 -15.23
N PHE A 35 -2.88 -0.66 -16.11
CA PHE A 35 -2.97 0.79 -16.06
C PHE A 35 -4.40 1.29 -16.30
N LEU A 36 -5.08 0.80 -17.35
CA LEU A 36 -6.46 1.20 -17.66
C LEU A 36 -7.44 0.74 -16.57
N LEU A 37 -7.23 -0.46 -16.02
CA LEU A 37 -8.02 -0.96 -14.90
C LEU A 37 -7.85 -0.09 -13.65
N ALA A 38 -6.62 0.28 -13.31
CA ALA A 38 -6.33 1.17 -12.19
C ALA A 38 -6.90 2.58 -12.42
N LEU A 39 -6.79 3.12 -13.63
CA LEU A 39 -7.37 4.42 -13.98
C LEU A 39 -8.89 4.41 -13.80
N ARG A 40 -9.56 3.36 -14.30
CA ARG A 40 -11.00 3.15 -14.09
C ARG A 40 -11.34 3.04 -12.60
N ALA A 41 -10.52 2.36 -11.81
CA ALA A 41 -10.69 2.27 -10.37
C ALA A 41 -10.61 3.65 -9.70
N TYR A 42 -9.62 4.47 -10.05
CA TYR A 42 -9.45 5.82 -9.50
C TYR A 42 -10.61 6.76 -9.82
N VAL A 43 -11.21 6.65 -11.02
CA VAL A 43 -12.41 7.44 -11.36
C VAL A 43 -13.57 7.14 -10.38
N TRP A 44 -13.72 5.90 -9.93
CA TRP A 44 -14.75 5.53 -8.96
C TRP A 44 -14.56 6.18 -7.58
N VAL A 45 -13.36 6.67 -7.23
CA VAL A 45 -13.14 7.39 -5.96
C VAL A 45 -14.03 8.62 -5.82
N LEU A 46 -14.43 9.22 -6.95
CA LEU A 46 -15.32 10.40 -6.98
C LEU A 46 -16.75 10.09 -6.54
N VAL A 47 -17.17 8.82 -6.55
CA VAL A 47 -18.51 8.39 -6.11
C VAL A 47 -18.38 7.83 -4.68
N PRO A 48 -18.88 8.54 -3.65
CA PRO A 48 -18.76 8.09 -2.28
C PRO A 48 -19.41 6.73 -2.02
N ILE A 49 -18.87 5.98 -1.05
CA ILE A 49 -19.38 4.69 -0.57
C ILE A 49 -19.34 3.59 -1.65
N TYR A 50 -20.24 3.66 -2.64
CA TYR A 50 -20.30 2.70 -3.73
C TYR A 50 -19.01 2.69 -4.54
N GLY A 51 -18.56 3.87 -4.98
CA GLY A 51 -17.36 4.00 -5.78
C GLY A 51 -16.08 3.69 -5.01
N TRP A 52 -16.07 3.90 -3.69
CA TRP A 52 -14.95 3.48 -2.84
C TRP A 52 -14.83 1.96 -2.79
N GLY A 53 -15.92 1.25 -2.53
CA GLY A 53 -15.93 -0.22 -2.58
C GLY A 53 -15.55 -0.74 -3.97
N LYS A 54 -16.06 -0.09 -5.02
CA LYS A 54 -15.73 -0.43 -6.42
C LYS A 54 -14.26 -0.19 -6.75
N CYS A 55 -13.70 0.92 -6.32
CA CYS A 55 -12.28 1.25 -6.51
C CYS A 55 -11.38 0.20 -5.87
N TYR A 56 -11.61 -0.12 -4.60
CA TYR A 56 -10.83 -1.14 -3.90
C TYR A 56 -10.96 -2.51 -4.56
N ALA A 57 -12.17 -2.93 -4.93
CA ALA A 57 -12.39 -4.19 -5.64
C ALA A 57 -11.59 -4.27 -6.96
N LEU A 58 -11.60 -3.20 -7.77
CA LEU A 58 -10.87 -3.16 -9.05
C LEU A 58 -9.35 -3.08 -8.86
N ILE A 59 -8.87 -2.42 -7.80
CA ILE A 59 -7.43 -2.41 -7.47
C ILE A 59 -6.98 -3.82 -7.06
N SER A 60 -7.73 -4.50 -6.20
CA SER A 60 -7.40 -5.86 -5.74
C SER A 60 -7.61 -6.93 -6.81
N LEU A 61 -8.38 -6.66 -7.87
CA LEU A 61 -8.42 -7.51 -9.05
C LEU A 61 -7.05 -7.69 -9.68
N ILE A 62 -6.18 -6.67 -9.65
CA ILE A 62 -4.83 -6.77 -10.22
C ILE A 62 -4.01 -7.82 -9.48
N SER A 63 -4.08 -7.89 -8.14
CA SER A 63 -3.38 -8.93 -7.38
C SER A 63 -3.96 -10.32 -7.60
N ARG A 64 -5.28 -10.44 -7.82
CA ARG A 64 -5.92 -11.71 -8.22
C ARG A 64 -5.42 -12.20 -9.58
N LEU A 65 -5.41 -11.34 -10.60
CA LEU A 65 -4.92 -11.68 -11.94
C LEU A 65 -3.43 -12.05 -11.92
N ALA A 66 -2.61 -11.23 -11.25
CA ALA A 66 -1.19 -11.50 -11.08
C ALA A 66 -0.91 -12.81 -10.31
N PHE A 67 -1.73 -13.14 -9.31
CA PHE A 67 -1.63 -14.42 -8.61
C PHE A 67 -2.02 -15.60 -9.50
N GLY A 68 -3.07 -15.46 -10.32
CA GLY A 68 -3.46 -16.48 -11.30
C GLY A 68 -2.33 -16.81 -12.28
N GLU A 69 -1.61 -15.80 -12.76
CA GLU A 69 -0.40 -15.98 -13.59
C GLU A 69 0.71 -16.74 -12.86
N LEU A 70 0.96 -16.42 -11.58
CA LEU A 70 1.99 -17.10 -10.77
C LEU A 70 1.68 -18.58 -10.51
N VAL A 71 0.40 -18.94 -10.51
CA VAL A 71 -0.11 -20.28 -10.19
C VAL A 71 -0.44 -21.08 -11.46
N ASN A 72 -0.04 -20.60 -12.64
CA ASN A 72 -0.34 -21.19 -13.96
C ASN A 72 -1.85 -21.39 -14.20
N GLN A 73 -2.70 -20.57 -13.58
CA GLN A 73 -4.16 -20.58 -13.73
C GLN A 73 -4.63 -19.15 -14.06
N PRO A 74 -4.28 -18.63 -15.26
CA PRO A 74 -4.64 -17.26 -15.64
C PRO A 74 -6.16 -17.12 -15.76
N GLU A 75 -6.71 -16.10 -15.12
CA GLU A 75 -8.13 -15.77 -15.19
C GLU A 75 -8.37 -14.64 -16.20
N SER A 76 -9.49 -14.68 -16.93
CA SER A 76 -9.88 -13.55 -17.79
C SER A 76 -10.28 -12.35 -16.95
N MET A 77 -9.97 -11.14 -17.44
CA MET A 77 -10.34 -9.89 -16.74
C MET A 77 -11.82 -9.80 -16.44
N SER A 78 -12.68 -10.24 -17.36
CA SER A 78 -14.14 -10.21 -17.19
C SER A 78 -14.64 -11.13 -16.07
N SER A 79 -14.02 -12.31 -15.92
CA SER A 79 -14.35 -13.25 -14.84
C SER A 79 -13.91 -12.70 -13.49
N GLY A 80 -12.65 -12.23 -13.42
CA GLY A 80 -12.12 -11.65 -12.19
C GLY A 80 -12.89 -10.39 -11.78
N GLU A 81 -13.28 -9.53 -12.73
CA GLU A 81 -14.09 -8.34 -12.44
C GLU A 81 -15.45 -8.74 -11.86
N ARG A 82 -16.10 -9.78 -12.40
CA ARG A 82 -17.37 -10.29 -11.86
C ARG A 82 -17.20 -10.78 -10.42
N PHE A 83 -16.12 -11.49 -10.12
CA PHE A 83 -15.81 -11.99 -8.79
C PHE A 83 -15.61 -10.87 -7.77
N VAL A 84 -14.73 -9.90 -8.05
CA VAL A 84 -14.47 -8.81 -7.08
C VAL A 84 -15.68 -7.89 -6.94
N ASN A 85 -16.45 -7.71 -8.01
CA ASN A 85 -17.65 -6.87 -7.99
C ASN A 85 -18.78 -7.48 -7.17
N SER A 86 -18.95 -8.80 -7.16
CA SER A 86 -19.95 -9.44 -6.29
C SER A 86 -19.60 -9.28 -4.80
N ARG A 87 -18.33 -8.97 -4.49
CA ARG A 87 -17.80 -8.78 -3.13
C ARG A 87 -17.45 -7.33 -2.80
N MET A 88 -17.88 -6.35 -3.59
CA MET A 88 -17.52 -4.93 -3.39
C MET A 88 -17.83 -4.41 -1.97
N TRP A 89 -18.90 -4.91 -1.35
CA TRP A 89 -19.26 -4.55 0.03
C TRP A 89 -18.32 -5.15 1.07
N GLN A 90 -17.75 -6.33 0.82
CA GLN A 90 -16.69 -6.89 1.67
C GLN A 90 -15.41 -6.05 1.56
N PHE A 91 -15.06 -5.58 0.36
CA PHE A 91 -13.94 -4.64 0.19
C PHE A 91 -14.18 -3.30 0.91
N LEU A 92 -15.41 -2.77 0.85
CA LEU A 92 -15.79 -1.57 1.59
C LEU A 92 -15.72 -1.79 3.11
N LEU A 93 -16.27 -2.91 3.61
CA LEU A 93 -16.22 -3.27 5.03
C LEU A 93 -14.77 -3.44 5.50
N MET A 94 -13.94 -4.13 4.71
CA MET A 94 -12.51 -4.27 4.97
C MET A 94 -11.81 -2.91 5.05
N MET A 95 -12.08 -2.01 4.09
CA MET A 95 -11.55 -0.65 4.09
C MET A 95 -11.96 0.10 5.37
N LEU A 96 -13.23 -0.01 5.79
CA LEU A 96 -13.76 0.63 6.99
C LEU A 96 -13.12 0.08 8.27
N LEU A 97 -13.01 -1.26 8.39
CA LEU A 97 -12.37 -1.92 9.53
C LEU A 97 -10.90 -1.53 9.65
N MET A 98 -10.17 -1.53 8.53
CA MET A 98 -8.79 -1.06 8.48
C MET A 98 -8.68 0.44 8.80
N GLY A 99 -9.68 1.23 8.40
CA GLY A 99 -9.80 2.64 8.77
C GLY A 99 -9.94 2.85 10.27
N PHE A 100 -10.85 2.14 10.94
CA PHE A 100 -11.01 2.21 12.39
C PHE A 100 -9.77 1.72 13.15
N LEU A 101 -9.14 0.65 12.66
CA LEU A 101 -7.91 0.14 13.22
C LEU A 101 -6.77 1.18 13.12
N GLY A 102 -6.62 1.81 11.95
CA GLY A 102 -5.67 2.89 11.72
C GLY A 102 -5.94 4.12 12.61
N LEU A 103 -7.21 4.52 12.76
CA LEU A 103 -7.61 5.58 13.68
C LEU A 103 -7.24 5.24 15.12
N GLY A 104 -7.44 4.00 15.56
CA GLY A 104 -7.02 3.54 16.89
C GLY A 104 -5.51 3.69 17.12
N VAL A 105 -4.69 3.35 16.13
CA VAL A 105 -3.23 3.54 16.19
C VAL A 105 -2.87 5.03 16.26
N VAL A 106 -3.47 5.87 15.40
CA VAL A 106 -3.22 7.32 15.40
C VAL A 106 -3.62 7.95 16.74
N LEU A 107 -4.77 7.58 17.29
CA LEU A 107 -5.21 8.05 18.61
C LEU A 107 -4.27 7.59 19.72
N GLY A 108 -3.84 6.32 19.70
CA GLY A 108 -2.87 5.80 20.67
C GLY A 108 -1.56 6.58 20.63
N VAL A 109 -1.03 6.84 19.44
CA VAL A 109 0.19 7.65 19.25
C VAL A 109 -0.05 9.10 19.71
N ALA A 110 -1.17 9.70 19.37
CA ALA A 110 -1.53 11.06 19.79
C ALA A 110 -1.65 11.19 21.31
N ILE A 111 -2.20 10.18 22.00
CA ILE A 111 -2.26 10.12 23.47
C ILE A 111 -0.85 10.08 24.06
N VAL A 112 0.04 9.26 23.51
CA VAL A 112 1.43 9.19 23.99
C VAL A 112 2.14 10.54 23.81
N PHE A 113 1.96 11.22 22.67
CA PHE A 113 2.50 12.56 22.46
C PHE A 113 1.88 13.60 23.39
N ALA A 114 0.57 13.56 23.63
CA ALA A 114 -0.10 14.48 24.55
C ALA A 114 0.40 14.31 26.00
N LEU A 115 0.56 13.06 26.45
CA LEU A 115 1.15 12.74 27.76
C LEU A 115 2.59 13.22 27.85
N PHE A 116 3.37 13.03 26.78
CA PHE A 116 4.75 13.50 26.72
C PHE A 116 4.85 15.03 26.76
N SER A 117 3.98 15.75 26.03
CA SER A 117 3.90 17.21 26.08
C SER A 117 3.51 17.73 27.46
N PHE A 118 2.55 17.08 28.12
CA PHE A 118 2.16 17.42 29.49
C PHE A 118 3.32 17.21 30.49
N LEU A 119 3.99 16.06 30.41
CA LEU A 119 5.16 15.75 31.23
C LEU A 119 6.29 16.77 31.01
N SER A 120 6.53 17.14 29.74
CA SER A 120 7.54 18.14 29.38
C SER A 120 7.24 19.51 29.99
N ALA A 121 5.99 19.95 29.93
CA ALA A 121 5.55 21.22 30.53
C ALA A 121 5.71 21.22 32.06
N ALA A 122 5.39 20.10 32.72
CA ALA A 122 5.55 19.95 34.17
C ALA A 122 7.02 19.96 34.61
N LEU A 123 7.91 19.30 33.87
CA LEU A 123 9.33 19.20 34.22
C LEU A 123 10.12 20.48 33.95
N ILE A 124 9.71 21.28 32.96
CA ILE A 124 10.39 22.54 32.59
C ILE A 124 9.81 23.75 33.36
N GLY A 125 8.74 23.57 34.14
CA GLY A 125 8.18 24.61 35.01
C GLY A 125 7.19 25.58 34.33
N GLY A 126 6.59 25.17 33.21
CA GLY A 126 5.62 25.98 32.45
C GLY A 126 6.24 27.13 31.65
N SER A 127 5.40 27.85 30.89
CA SER A 127 5.80 28.96 30.01
C SER A 127 6.19 30.20 30.82
N GLY A 128 7.42 30.26 31.32
CA GLY A 128 7.92 31.45 32.03
C GLY A 128 9.18 31.26 32.86
N GLN A 129 9.62 30.02 33.11
CA GLN A 129 10.87 29.74 33.81
C GLN A 129 11.98 29.32 32.84
N GLN A 130 13.22 29.68 33.19
CA GLN A 130 14.39 29.30 32.41
C GLN A 130 14.62 27.79 32.59
N ALA A 131 14.47 27.05 31.49
CA ALA A 131 14.57 25.59 31.49
C ALA A 131 15.94 25.12 32.01
N ASN A 132 15.94 24.19 32.97
CA ASN A 132 17.18 23.57 33.42
C ASN A 132 17.74 22.70 32.28
N PRO A 133 18.99 22.94 31.81
CA PRO A 133 19.56 22.19 30.69
C PRO A 133 19.58 20.67 30.93
N ALA A 134 19.75 20.21 32.17
CA ALA A 134 19.70 18.79 32.49
C ALA A 134 18.30 18.18 32.26
N SER A 135 17.24 18.92 32.59
CA SER A 135 15.85 18.47 32.36
C SER A 135 15.50 18.39 30.88
N VAL A 136 16.03 19.33 30.08
CA VAL A 136 15.85 19.34 28.62
C VAL A 136 16.57 18.15 27.99
N ILE A 137 17.82 17.88 28.37
CA ILE A 137 18.58 16.73 27.87
C ILE A 137 17.86 15.41 28.19
N LEU A 138 17.37 15.28 29.43
CA LEU A 138 16.61 14.09 29.85
C LEU A 138 15.33 13.91 29.01
N LEU A 139 14.56 14.98 28.79
CA LEU A 139 13.35 14.94 27.98
C LEU A 139 13.64 14.55 26.53
N VAL A 140 14.70 15.09 25.93
CA VAL A 140 15.12 14.73 24.57
C VAL A 140 15.50 13.25 24.51
N ALA A 141 16.24 12.73 25.49
CA ALA A 141 16.58 11.31 25.54
C ALA A 141 15.34 10.41 25.63
N ILE A 142 14.36 10.77 26.48
CA ILE A 142 13.08 10.05 26.59
C ILE A 142 12.30 10.14 25.27
N ALA A 143 12.21 11.33 24.66
CA ALA A 143 11.53 11.54 23.39
C ALA A 143 12.09 10.65 22.28
N LEU A 144 13.42 10.51 22.21
CA LEU A 144 14.08 9.64 21.24
C LEU A 144 13.73 8.18 21.47
N ILE A 145 13.81 7.69 22.71
CA ILE A 145 13.49 6.29 23.03
C ILE A 145 12.03 5.97 22.72
N VAL A 146 11.10 6.83 23.17
CA VAL A 146 9.66 6.68 22.92
C VAL A 146 9.37 6.78 21.42
N GLY A 147 9.98 7.74 20.73
CA GLY A 147 9.83 7.93 19.29
C GLY A 147 10.29 6.72 18.49
N ILE A 148 11.44 6.13 18.83
CA ILE A 148 11.93 4.89 18.22
C ILE A 148 10.97 3.72 18.50
N GLY A 149 10.49 3.59 19.74
CA GLY A 149 9.53 2.55 20.10
C GLY A 149 8.22 2.64 19.31
N ILE A 150 7.64 3.85 19.20
CA ILE A 150 6.45 4.11 18.39
C ILE A 150 6.74 3.81 16.92
N PHE A 151 7.86 4.29 16.39
CA PHE A 151 8.25 4.09 15.00
C PHE A 151 8.31 2.59 14.67
N LEU A 152 9.05 1.81 15.46
CA LEU A 152 9.17 0.36 15.28
C LEU A 152 7.82 -0.35 15.43
N GLY A 153 7.01 0.06 16.42
CA GLY A 153 5.67 -0.48 16.65
C GLY A 153 4.73 -0.26 15.46
N VAL A 154 4.69 0.96 14.91
CA VAL A 154 3.87 1.31 13.75
C VAL A 154 4.35 0.57 12.51
N PHE A 155 5.65 0.51 12.24
CA PHE A 155 6.18 -0.24 11.10
C PHE A 155 5.87 -1.73 11.20
N TRP A 156 6.08 -2.33 12.37
CA TRP A 156 5.71 -3.72 12.62
C TRP A 156 4.22 -3.96 12.37
N PHE A 157 3.37 -3.06 12.89
CA PHE A 157 1.92 -3.13 12.71
C PHE A 157 1.51 -3.06 11.23
N LEU A 158 2.06 -2.09 10.47
CA LEU A 158 1.76 -1.93 9.04
C LEU A 158 2.11 -3.17 8.23
N THR A 159 3.21 -3.86 8.55
CA THR A 159 3.57 -5.09 7.83
C THR A 159 2.55 -6.21 8.01
N ARG A 160 1.89 -6.29 9.17
CA ARG A 160 0.89 -7.33 9.47
C ARG A 160 -0.35 -7.22 8.62
N PHE A 161 -0.71 -5.99 8.25
CA PHE A 161 -1.88 -5.70 7.45
C PHE A 161 -1.56 -5.37 5.99
N PHE A 162 -0.32 -5.59 5.55
CA PHE A 162 0.13 -5.24 4.20
C PHE A 162 -0.64 -6.01 3.11
N LEU A 163 -1.10 -7.22 3.40
CA LEU A 163 -1.73 -8.13 2.43
C LEU A 163 -3.24 -8.24 2.61
N VAL A 164 -3.90 -7.45 3.45
CA VAL A 164 -5.31 -7.65 3.84
C VAL A 164 -6.27 -7.70 2.64
N ASP A 165 -5.98 -7.00 1.56
CA ASP A 165 -6.80 -6.99 0.35
C ASP A 165 -6.64 -8.23 -0.54
N VAL A 166 -5.52 -8.94 -0.42
CA VAL A 166 -5.13 -10.02 -1.32
C VAL A 166 -5.91 -11.33 -1.06
N PRO A 167 -6.03 -11.85 0.18
CA PRO A 167 -6.85 -13.01 0.46
C PRO A 167 -8.31 -12.79 0.07
N LEU A 168 -8.88 -11.62 0.34
CA LEU A 168 -10.26 -11.29 -0.03
C LEU A 168 -10.50 -11.30 -1.55
N ALA A 169 -9.48 -10.91 -2.33
CA ALA A 169 -9.55 -10.93 -3.79
C ALA A 169 -9.33 -12.31 -4.40
N ILE A 170 -8.59 -13.20 -3.74
CA ILE A 170 -8.18 -14.49 -4.30
C ILE A 170 -9.03 -15.64 -3.76
N GLU A 171 -9.26 -15.69 -2.46
CA GLU A 171 -9.91 -16.82 -1.78
C GLU A 171 -11.44 -16.66 -1.79
N GLU A 172 -12.15 -17.74 -2.16
CA GLU A 172 -13.61 -17.69 -2.32
C GLU A 172 -14.39 -17.71 -1.01
N ASN A 173 -13.83 -18.21 0.08
CA ASN A 173 -14.58 -18.38 1.35
C ASN A 173 -14.08 -17.45 2.46
N ILE A 174 -13.55 -16.28 2.08
CA ILE A 174 -13.04 -15.28 3.01
C ILE A 174 -13.91 -14.01 2.97
N ASP A 175 -14.31 -13.57 4.15
CA ASP A 175 -14.94 -12.27 4.41
C ASP A 175 -13.92 -11.22 4.89
N ALA A 176 -14.35 -9.96 5.00
CA ALA A 176 -13.48 -8.85 5.36
C ALA A 176 -12.65 -9.07 6.65
N THR A 177 -13.27 -9.54 7.73
CA THR A 177 -12.61 -9.81 9.01
C THR A 177 -11.65 -10.99 8.92
N SER A 178 -12.07 -12.07 8.26
CA SER A 178 -11.23 -13.24 8.02
C SER A 178 -10.00 -12.88 7.19
N SER A 179 -10.11 -11.96 6.23
CA SER A 179 -8.98 -11.48 5.43
C SER A 179 -7.94 -10.74 6.28
N ILE A 180 -8.39 -10.00 7.30
CA ILE A 180 -7.52 -9.33 8.27
C ILE A 180 -6.74 -10.36 9.10
N SER A 181 -7.43 -11.37 9.65
CA SER A 181 -6.77 -12.47 10.39
C SER A 181 -5.77 -13.22 9.50
N ARG A 182 -6.19 -13.53 8.28
CA ARG A 182 -5.39 -14.23 7.28
C ARG A 182 -4.10 -13.48 6.95
N SER A 183 -4.16 -12.17 6.75
CA SER A 183 -2.97 -11.33 6.56
C SER A 183 -2.04 -11.40 7.77
N TRP A 184 -2.59 -11.34 8.98
CA TRP A 184 -1.80 -11.42 10.21
C TRP A 184 -1.04 -12.75 10.35
N GLU A 185 -1.71 -13.87 10.12
CA GLU A 185 -1.16 -15.22 10.18
C GLU A 185 -0.07 -15.43 9.13
N LEU A 186 -0.33 -15.01 7.88
CA LEU A 186 0.62 -15.22 6.78
C LEU A 186 1.89 -14.37 6.95
N THR A 187 1.77 -13.13 7.43
CA THR A 187 2.89 -12.22 7.62
C THR A 187 3.75 -12.50 8.86
N GLU A 188 3.29 -13.41 9.72
CA GLU A 188 4.01 -13.78 10.93
C GLU A 188 5.40 -14.35 10.64
N GLY A 189 6.42 -13.91 11.38
CA GLY A 189 7.81 -14.33 11.18
C GLY A 189 8.50 -13.76 9.93
N TYR A 190 7.79 -13.00 9.07
CA TYR A 190 8.33 -12.46 7.82
C TYR A 190 8.35 -10.92 7.75
N VAL A 191 8.14 -10.24 8.87
CA VAL A 191 8.07 -8.76 8.98
C VAL A 191 9.23 -8.06 8.26
N TRP A 192 10.48 -8.40 8.60
CA TRP A 192 11.67 -7.77 8.01
C TRP A 192 11.77 -7.99 6.50
N ARG A 193 11.34 -9.15 6.04
CA ARG A 193 11.36 -9.49 4.62
C ARG A 193 10.33 -8.68 3.84
N ILE A 194 9.11 -8.59 4.34
CA ILE A 194 8.04 -7.77 3.76
C ILE A 194 8.45 -6.29 3.76
N LEU A 195 9.07 -5.83 4.85
CA LEU A 195 9.58 -4.46 4.96
C LEU A 195 10.66 -4.19 3.91
N LEU A 196 11.64 -5.09 3.74
CA LEU A 196 12.71 -4.91 2.75
C LEU A 196 12.17 -4.94 1.31
N ILE A 197 11.26 -5.86 1.00
CA ILE A 197 10.58 -5.91 -0.32
C ILE A 197 9.80 -4.60 -0.56
N SER A 198 9.04 -4.15 0.43
CA SER A 198 8.24 -2.91 0.34
C SER A 198 9.13 -1.67 0.23
N PHE A 199 10.29 -1.67 0.89
CA PHE A 199 11.26 -0.60 0.80
C PHE A 199 11.87 -0.51 -0.60
N ILE A 200 12.27 -1.64 -1.19
CA ILE A 200 12.76 -1.66 -2.58
C ILE A 200 11.65 -1.23 -3.55
N ALA A 201 10.42 -1.73 -3.38
CA ALA A 201 9.27 -1.34 -4.18
C ALA A 201 9.03 0.18 -4.10
N PHE A 202 9.09 0.74 -2.89
CA PHE A 202 9.00 2.17 -2.66
C PHE A 202 10.08 2.95 -3.42
N LEU A 203 11.36 2.54 -3.33
CA LEU A 203 12.46 3.17 -4.06
C LEU A 203 12.24 3.20 -5.57
N ILE A 204 11.67 2.14 -6.14
CA ILE A 204 11.35 2.06 -7.58
C ILE A 204 10.28 3.09 -7.98
N THR A 205 9.37 3.44 -7.07
CA THR A 205 8.31 4.42 -7.35
C THR A 205 8.75 5.89 -7.22
N ILE A 206 9.87 6.16 -6.52
CA ILE A 206 10.36 7.53 -6.27
C ILE A 206 10.57 8.35 -7.55
N PRO A 207 11.23 7.85 -8.62
CA PRO A 207 11.46 8.64 -9.83
C PRO A 207 10.17 9.14 -10.47
N ILE A 208 9.14 8.29 -10.53
CA ILE A 208 7.82 8.66 -11.07
C ILE A 208 7.20 9.75 -10.21
N GLN A 209 7.25 9.61 -8.89
CA GLN A 209 6.72 10.61 -7.96
C GLN A 209 7.45 11.95 -8.09
N ILE A 210 8.78 11.96 -8.18
CA ILE A 210 9.57 13.19 -8.39
C ILE A 210 9.14 13.88 -9.69
N LEU A 211 9.04 13.13 -10.80
CA LEU A 211 8.61 13.69 -12.08
C LEU A 211 7.21 14.30 -12.00
N VAL A 212 6.26 13.60 -11.37
CA VAL A 212 4.89 14.11 -11.19
C VAL A 212 4.86 15.36 -10.31
N GLN A 213 5.67 15.41 -9.26
CA GLN A 213 5.78 16.60 -8.41
C GLN A 213 6.36 17.78 -9.18
N ILE A 214 7.43 17.58 -9.96
CA ILE A 214 8.00 18.63 -10.82
C ILE A 214 6.95 19.16 -11.80
N ILE A 215 6.23 18.26 -12.49
CA ILE A 215 5.17 18.64 -13.43
C ILE A 215 4.06 19.43 -12.71
N THR A 216 3.62 18.97 -11.53
CA THR A 216 2.59 19.64 -10.73
C THR A 216 3.03 21.03 -10.28
N SER A 217 4.29 21.19 -9.85
CA SER A 217 4.86 22.50 -9.49
C SER A 217 4.97 23.44 -10.68
N ILE A 218 5.37 22.96 -11.86
CA ILE A 218 5.41 23.78 -13.09
C ILE A 218 4.00 24.25 -13.45
N ILE A 219 3.01 23.36 -13.41
CA ILE A 219 1.60 23.70 -13.67
C ILE A 219 1.12 24.76 -12.68
N GLN A 220 1.45 24.62 -11.39
CA GLN A 220 1.08 25.59 -10.36
C GLN A 220 1.66 26.98 -10.65
N VAL A 221 2.95 27.07 -10.98
CA VAL A 221 3.59 28.36 -11.31
C VAL A 221 2.99 28.97 -12.57
N ALA A 222 2.75 28.16 -13.61
CA ALA A 222 2.11 28.63 -14.84
C ALA A 222 0.70 29.18 -14.59
N PHE A 223 -0.11 28.48 -13.79
CA PHE A 223 -1.45 28.93 -13.43
C PHE A 223 -1.43 30.25 -12.65
N LEU A 224 -0.52 30.40 -11.68
CA LEU A 224 -0.36 31.65 -10.92
C LEU A 224 0.08 32.81 -11.80
N ALA A 225 1.00 32.57 -12.75
CA ALA A 225 1.50 33.60 -13.65
C ALA A 225 0.43 34.11 -14.64
N ILE A 226 -0.48 33.25 -15.08
CA ILE A 226 -1.57 33.61 -16.02
C ILE A 226 -2.72 34.30 -15.30
N SER A 227 -3.07 33.83 -14.10
CA SER A 227 -4.30 34.27 -13.45
C SER A 227 -4.18 35.68 -12.87
N GLY A 228 -3.01 36.08 -12.36
CA GLY A 228 -2.74 37.39 -11.73
C GLY A 228 -3.53 37.69 -10.45
N ASP A 229 -4.75 37.16 -10.36
CA ASP A 229 -5.70 37.24 -9.27
C ASP A 229 -6.30 35.85 -9.01
N ASN A 230 -6.57 35.52 -7.74
CA ASN A 230 -6.97 34.19 -7.29
C ASN A 230 -8.47 33.94 -7.54
N SER A 231 -8.92 34.06 -8.78
CA SER A 231 -10.32 33.86 -9.14
C SER A 231 -10.74 32.38 -8.96
N GLY A 232 -11.96 32.16 -8.48
CA GLY A 232 -12.47 30.81 -8.19
C GLY A 232 -12.50 29.89 -9.41
N LEU A 233 -12.71 30.42 -10.62
CA LEU A 233 -12.70 29.62 -11.85
C LEU A 233 -11.32 29.05 -12.18
N PHE A 234 -10.26 29.86 -12.03
CA PHE A 234 -8.89 29.40 -12.25
C PHE A 234 -8.48 28.35 -11.20
N ALA A 235 -8.91 28.52 -9.94
CA ALA A 235 -8.69 27.53 -8.89
C ALA A 235 -9.37 26.18 -9.19
N LEU A 236 -10.60 26.20 -9.72
CA LEU A 236 -11.32 24.99 -10.14
C LEU A 236 -10.62 24.29 -11.32
N LEU A 237 -10.18 25.03 -12.33
CA LEU A 237 -9.45 24.47 -13.46
C LEU A 237 -8.12 23.85 -13.02
N TYR A 238 -7.37 24.53 -12.16
CA TYR A 238 -6.14 24.00 -11.56
C TYR A 238 -6.43 22.70 -10.81
N PHE A 239 -7.46 22.68 -9.96
CA PHE A 239 -7.86 21.48 -9.21
C PHE A 239 -8.17 20.29 -10.14
N VAL A 240 -8.93 20.50 -11.22
CA VAL A 240 -9.27 19.43 -12.17
C VAL A 240 -8.01 18.88 -12.87
N VAL A 241 -7.09 19.75 -13.28
CA VAL A 241 -5.82 19.33 -13.91
C VAL A 241 -4.96 18.53 -12.94
N VAL A 242 -4.79 19.01 -11.71
CA VAL A 242 -4.01 18.31 -10.67
C VAL A 242 -4.65 16.98 -10.28
N LEU A 243 -5.98 16.93 -10.19
CA LEU A 243 -6.73 15.71 -9.92
C LEU A 243 -6.48 14.67 -11.03
N ALA A 244 -6.62 15.06 -12.30
CA ALA A 244 -6.38 14.17 -13.44
C ALA A 244 -4.94 13.65 -13.46
N LEU A 245 -3.95 14.51 -13.19
CA LEU A 245 -2.54 14.13 -13.10
C LEU A 245 -2.30 13.16 -11.92
N SER A 246 -2.92 13.41 -10.77
CA SER A 246 -2.81 12.57 -9.57
C SER A 246 -3.39 11.18 -9.79
N PHE A 247 -4.55 11.09 -10.44
CA PHE A 247 -5.19 9.81 -10.80
C PHE A 247 -4.35 9.04 -11.81
N THR A 248 -3.83 9.72 -12.83
CA THR A 248 -2.94 9.12 -13.84
C THR A 248 -1.65 8.58 -13.22
N SER A 249 -1.00 9.38 -12.37
CA SER A 249 0.21 8.99 -11.64
C SER A 249 -0.05 7.76 -10.76
N SER A 250 -1.14 7.78 -10.01
CA SER A 250 -1.47 6.71 -9.07
C SER A 250 -1.88 5.43 -9.81
N ALA A 251 -2.56 5.53 -10.95
CA ALA A 251 -2.87 4.42 -11.85
C ALA A 251 -1.61 3.77 -12.45
N ALA A 252 -0.51 4.51 -12.60
CA ALA A 252 0.77 3.97 -13.05
C ALA A 252 1.54 3.22 -11.94
N ILE A 253 1.28 3.55 -10.67
CA ILE A 253 2.02 3.04 -9.52
C ILE A 253 1.32 1.86 -8.85
N VAL A 254 -0.01 1.91 -8.69
CA VAL A 254 -0.79 0.88 -7.98
C VAL A 254 -0.65 -0.52 -8.55
N PRO A 255 -0.66 -0.74 -9.89
CA PRO A 255 -0.44 -2.06 -10.46
C PRO A 255 0.85 -2.74 -9.99
N LEU A 256 1.94 -1.98 -9.85
CA LEU A 256 3.21 -2.50 -9.36
C LEU A 256 3.08 -3.00 -7.92
N TRP A 257 2.43 -2.23 -7.05
CA TRP A 257 2.19 -2.64 -5.66
C TRP A 257 1.31 -3.89 -5.58
N GLN A 258 0.25 -3.97 -6.39
CA GLN A 258 -0.65 -5.13 -6.39
C GLN A 258 0.03 -6.39 -6.95
N ALA A 259 0.86 -6.27 -7.98
CA ALA A 259 1.66 -7.38 -8.49
C ALA A 259 2.68 -7.86 -7.43
N ILE A 260 3.37 -6.94 -6.73
CA ILE A 260 4.30 -7.30 -5.65
C ILE A 260 3.57 -7.99 -4.49
N LYS A 261 2.40 -7.47 -4.09
CA LYS A 261 1.55 -8.10 -3.08
C LYS A 261 1.14 -9.52 -3.47
N ALA A 262 0.78 -9.76 -4.72
CA ALA A 262 0.46 -11.10 -5.23
C ALA A 262 1.66 -12.05 -5.12
N VAL A 263 2.86 -11.59 -5.48
CA VAL A 263 4.10 -12.40 -5.37
C VAL A 263 4.45 -12.68 -3.90
N ILE A 264 4.32 -11.70 -3.00
CA ILE A 264 4.54 -11.91 -1.56
C ILE A 264 3.53 -12.93 -1.03
N TYR A 265 2.25 -12.79 -1.39
CA TYR A 265 1.21 -13.70 -0.95
C TYR A 265 1.46 -15.13 -1.46
N TYR A 266 1.83 -15.31 -2.73
CA TYR A 266 2.26 -16.59 -3.29
C TYR A 266 3.42 -17.20 -2.49
N ASP A 267 4.47 -16.42 -2.23
CA ASP A 267 5.65 -16.93 -1.53
C ASP A 267 5.37 -17.26 -0.06
N LEU A 268 4.59 -16.45 0.66
CA LEU A 268 4.20 -16.74 2.04
C LEU A 268 3.36 -18.01 2.12
N ARG A 269 2.41 -18.18 1.19
CA ARG A 269 1.57 -19.36 1.10
C ARG A 269 2.37 -20.61 0.72
N SER A 270 3.35 -20.47 -0.16
CA SER A 270 4.29 -21.55 -0.49
C SER A 270 5.10 -21.99 0.73
N ARG A 271 5.49 -21.07 1.61
CA ARG A 271 6.29 -21.37 2.81
C ARG A 271 5.47 -21.94 3.97
N ARG A 272 4.29 -21.39 4.22
CA ARG A 272 3.45 -21.76 5.36
C ARG A 272 2.52 -22.93 5.06
N GLU A 273 2.02 -23.02 3.84
CA GLU A 273 0.97 -23.97 3.46
C GLU A 273 1.44 -24.99 2.43
N GLY A 274 2.69 -24.90 1.97
CA GLY A 274 3.22 -25.80 0.96
C GLY A 274 2.52 -25.67 -0.39
N LEU A 275 1.99 -24.49 -0.75
CA LEU A 275 1.27 -24.24 -2.00
C LEU A 275 2.03 -24.77 -3.23
N GLY A 276 3.35 -24.59 -3.29
CA GLY A 276 4.16 -25.09 -4.40
C GLY A 276 4.08 -26.61 -4.60
N LEU A 277 3.87 -27.39 -3.54
CA LEU A 277 3.66 -28.84 -3.61
C LEU A 277 2.27 -29.16 -4.21
N GLN A 278 1.23 -28.46 -3.75
CA GLN A 278 -0.14 -28.64 -4.23
C GLN A 278 -0.28 -28.32 -5.73
N LEU A 279 0.49 -27.35 -6.23
CA LEU A 279 0.47 -26.98 -7.65
C LEU A 279 1.16 -28.02 -8.52
N ARG A 280 2.28 -28.57 -8.06
CA ARG A 280 2.95 -29.68 -8.75
C ARG A 280 2.01 -30.88 -8.90
N ASP A 281 1.30 -31.25 -7.83
CA ASP A 281 0.42 -32.42 -7.84
C ASP A 281 -0.79 -32.24 -8.79
N ARG A 282 -1.10 -31.01 -9.23
CA ARG A 282 -2.12 -30.74 -10.28
C ARG A 282 -1.59 -30.83 -11.70
N GLU A 283 -0.26 -30.77 -11.90
CA GLU A 283 0.38 -30.86 -13.22
C GLU A 283 0.75 -32.30 -13.61
N ILE A 284 0.54 -33.28 -12.70
CA ILE A 284 0.72 -34.73 -12.92
C ILE A 284 -0.64 -35.35 -13.29
#